data_AF-A0A2N0ZLJ3-F1
#
_entry.id   AF-A0A2N0ZLJ3-F1
#
_cell.length_a   1.000
_cell.length_b   1.000
_cell.length_c   1.000
_cell.angle_alpha   90.00
_cell.angle_beta   90.00
_cell.angle_gamma   90.00
#
_symmetry.space_group_name_H-M   'P 1'
#
loop_
_entity.id
_entity.type
_entity.pdbx_description
1 polymer ?
#
loop_
_entity_poly.entity_id
_entity_poly.type
_entity_poly.pdbx_seq_one_letter_code
_entity_poly.pdbx_strand_id
1 'polypeptide(L)' 'MQYLRKAVEKKRNYLIQLLKENKIHELEKNLQNLTLSELEGLSKKYLSVK' A
#
# COMPACT_ATOMS: atom_id res chain seq x y z
N MET A 1 17.97 -11.16 -12.77
CA MET A 1 17.21 -9.88 -12.58
C MET A 1 15.73 -10.10 -12.21
N GLN A 2 15.35 -11.13 -11.43
CA GLN A 2 13.94 -11.37 -11.01
C GLN A 2 13.64 -10.99 -9.55
N TYR A 3 14.67 -10.76 -8.73
CA TYR A 3 14.52 -10.48 -7.29
C TYR A 3 13.88 -9.12 -7.00
N LEU A 4 14.15 -8.11 -7.83
CA LEU A 4 13.65 -6.75 -7.61
C LEU A 4 12.13 -6.65 -7.78
N ARG A 5 11.57 -7.30 -8.82
CA ARG A 5 10.11 -7.34 -9.03
C ARG A 5 9.38 -8.02 -7.87
N LYS A 6 9.90 -9.16 -7.40
CA LYS A 6 9.31 -9.88 -6.26
C LYS A 6 9.33 -9.04 -4.97
N ALA A 7 10.40 -8.28 -4.73
CA ALA A 7 10.48 -7.39 -3.58
C ALA A 7 9.46 -6.24 -3.67
N VAL A 8 9.30 -5.64 -4.85
CA VAL A 8 8.31 -4.58 -5.12
C VAL A 8 6.88 -5.09 -4.94
N GLU A 9 6.56 -6.27 -5.48
CA GLU A 9 5.23 -6.90 -5.31
C GLU A 9 4.94 -7.23 -3.84
N LYS A 10 5.92 -7.76 -3.11
CA LYS A 10 5.78 -8.06 -1.69
C LYS A 10 5.49 -6.79 -0.88
N LYS A 11 6.21 -5.70 -1.18
CA LYS A 11 6.00 -4.39 -0.52
C LYS A 11 4.62 -3.81 -0.85
N ARG A 12 4.19 -3.90 -2.11
CA ARG A 12 2.85 -3.46 -2.54
C ARG A 12 1.74 -4.23 -1.82
N ASN A 13 1.83 -5.56 -1.77
CA ASN A 13 0.86 -6.40 -1.07
C ASN A 13 0.81 -6.09 0.43
N TYR A 14 1.98 -5.89 1.06
CA TYR A 14 2.06 -5.48 2.46
C TYR A 14 1.35 -4.15 2.71
N LEU A 15 1.60 -3.12 1.89
CA LEU A 15 0.95 -1.82 2.04
C LEU A 15 -0.56 -1.90 1.83
N ILE A 16 -1.03 -2.66 0.83
CA ILE A 16 -2.48 -2.87 0.62
C ILE A 16 -3.11 -3.53 1.85
N GLN A 17 -2.45 -4.55 2.43
CA GLN A 17 -2.96 -5.24 3.61
C GLN A 17 -3.01 -4.30 4.83
N LEU A 18 -1.94 -3.53 5.04
CA LEU A 18 -1.84 -2.54 6.12
C LEU A 18 -2.95 -1.46 6.01
N LEU A 19 -3.20 -0.95 4.81
CA LEU A 19 -4.26 0.03 4.56
C LEU A 19 -5.66 -0.58 4.70
N LYS A 20 -5.83 -1.86 4.36
CA LYS A 20 -7.09 -2.59 4.59
C LYS A 20 -7.38 -2.79 6.08
N GLU A 21 -6.38 -3.20 6.86
CA GLU A 21 -6.49 -3.38 8.32
C GLU A 21 -6.88 -2.08 9.03
N ASN A 22 -6.40 -0.93 8.54
CA ASN A 22 -6.75 0.40 9.05
C ASN A 22 -8.07 0.96 8.49
N LYS A 23 -8.88 0.14 7.79
CA LYS A 23 -10.15 0.55 7.15
C LYS A 23 -10.03 1.68 6.13
N ILE A 24 -8.82 2.01 5.65
CA ILE A 24 -8.60 3.06 4.63
C ILE A 24 -9.18 2.64 3.27
N HIS A 25 -9.38 1.33 3.05
CA HIS A 25 -10.09 0.81 1.89
C HIS A 25 -11.55 1.30 1.76
N GLU A 26 -12.16 1.79 2.84
CA GLU A 26 -13.48 2.44 2.79
C GLU A 26 -13.39 3.84 2.16
N LEU A 27 -12.26 4.54 2.32
CA LEU A 27 -11.98 5.84 1.73
C LEU A 27 -11.51 5.72 0.27
N GLU A 28 -10.75 4.67 -0.04
CA GLU A 28 -10.31 4.36 -1.39
C GLU A 28 -10.67 2.92 -1.77
N LYS A 29 -11.80 2.78 -2.49
CA LYS A 29 -12.32 1.48 -2.95
C LYS A 29 -11.36 0.68 -3.84
N ASN A 30 -10.32 1.32 -4.39
CA ASN A 30 -9.43 0.73 -5.39
C ASN A 30 -7.95 0.68 -4.97
N LEU A 31 -7.63 0.35 -3.71
CA LEU A 31 -6.25 0.15 -3.25
C LEU A 31 -5.43 -0.83 -4.13
N GLN A 32 -6.09 -1.80 -4.77
CA GLN A 32 -5.41 -2.75 -5.67
C GLN A 32 -4.98 -2.12 -7.00
N ASN A 33 -5.60 -1.04 -7.47
CA ASN A 33 -5.22 -0.38 -8.72
C ASN A 33 -4.11 0.65 -8.52
N LEU A 34 -3.75 0.93 -7.28
CA LEU A 34 -2.73 1.90 -6.94
C LEU A 34 -1.31 1.35 -7.19
N THR A 35 -0.46 2.26 -7.62
CA THR A 35 0.98 2.08 -7.72
C THR A 35 1.62 2.03 -6.33
N LEU A 36 2.87 1.54 -6.27
CA LEU A 36 3.61 1.49 -5.01
C LEU A 36 3.75 2.89 -4.37
N SER A 37 4.04 3.90 -5.18
CA SER A 37 4.22 5.28 -4.70
C SER A 37 2.93 5.88 -4.12
N GLU A 38 1.78 5.59 -4.73
CA GLU A 38 0.48 6.04 -4.20
C GLU A 38 0.16 5.35 -2.88
N LEU A 39 0.39 4.04 -2.78
CA LEU A 39 0.22 3.29 -1.53
C LEU A 39 1.15 3.78 -0.42
N GLU A 40 2.38 4.19 -0.75
CA GLU A 40 3.30 4.84 0.20
C GLU A 40 2.83 6.23 0.60
N GLY A 41 2.24 7.00 -0.32
CA GLY A 41 1.65 8.30 -0.03
C GLY A 41 0.46 8.17 0.93
N LEU A 42 -0.38 7.16 0.73
CA LEU A 42 -1.53 6.87 1.59
C LEU A 42 -1.11 6.33 2.94
N SER A 43 -0.13 5.41 2.97
CA SER A 43 0.40 4.91 4.24
C SER A 43 1.00 6.05 5.05
N LYS A 44 1.74 6.97 4.44
CA LYS A 44 2.19 8.18 5.13
C LYS A 44 1.02 9.08 5.55
N LYS A 45 0.07 9.36 4.67
CA LYS A 45 -1.03 10.29 4.98
C LYS A 45 -1.93 9.81 6.12
N TYR A 46 -2.19 8.52 6.19
CA TYR A 46 -3.16 7.94 7.13
C TYR A 46 -2.52 7.16 8.29
N LEU A 47 -1.31 6.64 8.12
CA LEU A 47 -0.57 5.90 9.15
C LEU A 47 0.60 6.68 9.73
N SER A 48 0.86 7.92 9.28
CA SER A 48 1.73 8.86 10.01
C SER A 48 0.99 9.37 11.25
N VAL A 49 0.78 8.45 12.18
CA VAL A 49 0.51 8.74 13.59
C VAL A 49 1.63 8.10 14.39
N LYS A 50 2.80 8.76 14.34
CA LYS A 50 3.56 9.16 15.52
C LYS A 50 4.58 10.24 15.18
#